data_AF-A0A7V0W0N1-F1
#
_entry.id   AF-A0A7V0W0N1-F1
#
_cell.length_a   1.000
_cell.length_b   1.000
_cell.length_c   1.000
_cell.angle_alpha   90.00
_cell.angle_beta   90.00
_cell.angle_gamma   90.00
#
_symmetry.space_group_name_H-M   'P 1'
#
loop_
_entity.id
_entity.type
_entity.pdbx_description
1 polymer ?
#
loop_
_entity_poly.entity_id
_entity_poly.type
_entity_poly.pdbx_seq_one_letter_code
_entity_poly.pdbx_strand_id
1 'polypeptide(L)'
;MLTTVLKYKFRQTYNSLVRSTVQKKLEWLIPLILIPYFIPLTRTMNSLYGKVFESFGWHGLKMAIGTNLLVICVFVFISTLALTIYRLFQSNDVKFLASLPISKGSLFGLKLLESVEDTVRSIILPLPVIIAFSYTIAKIASTLWAVIILIGWVAIILQIASLSMIITLILGKITSKSKWATISKIIALASALILLMVFMRYFQAESQNMIYIGSEKISYIFSFLPASWLIDIVIYGENNSSQSFLLAIIFVLLTIVLIVLAYLLFNVKFYKILMETGEIEKRKKRQRVKSINYNQRSGIRSFIIKELLTIKREPQMVMRLIVPLIMFPVFALTKDRDPKMYIALTALISTGTYGLASIGREGKTFALLRSLPIKISMIMWAKFLLSLCINLIITFAFIIFTLVMRKFELESLFNVFIFAFEISVFISAIGLGF
;
A
#
# COMPACT_ATOMS: atom_id res chain seq x y z
N MET A 1 5.62 19.86 27.89
CA MET A 1 4.40 19.24 27.31
C MET A 1 4.64 18.41 26.06
N LEU A 2 5.40 18.88 25.06
CA LEU A 2 5.79 18.03 23.90
C LEU A 2 6.44 16.70 24.37
N THR A 3 7.36 16.80 25.34
CA THR A 3 8.04 15.67 25.98
C THR A 3 7.09 14.68 26.65
N THR A 4 6.03 15.15 27.32
CA THR A 4 5.04 14.29 27.98
C THR A 4 4.15 13.57 26.96
N VAL A 5 3.78 14.24 25.85
CA VAL A 5 3.00 13.60 24.77
C VAL A 5 3.86 12.60 23.99
N LEU A 6 5.13 12.93 23.72
CA LEU A 6 6.08 11.99 23.13
C LEU A 6 6.31 10.78 24.04
N LYS A 7 6.46 10.97 25.35
CA LYS A 7 6.57 9.88 26.33
C LYS A 7 5.32 9.01 26.36
N TYR A 8 4.13 9.61 26.25
CA TYR A 8 2.87 8.88 26.13
C TYR A 8 2.83 8.04 24.85
N LYS A 9 3.15 8.64 23.69
CA LYS A 9 3.20 7.92 22.42
C LYS A 9 4.25 6.81 22.45
N PHE A 10 5.44 7.05 22.98
CA PHE A 10 6.47 6.04 23.13
C PHE A 10 6.01 4.88 24.03
N ARG A 11 5.31 5.17 25.14
CA ARG A 11 4.67 4.14 25.97
C ARG A 11 3.55 3.41 25.21
N GLN A 12 2.79 4.08 24.37
CA GLN A 12 1.76 3.45 23.53
C GLN A 12 2.42 2.51 22.51
N THR A 13 3.50 2.93 21.85
CA THR A 13 4.27 2.10 20.92
C THR A 13 4.90 0.90 21.64
N TYR A 14 5.53 1.14 22.79
CA TYR A 14 6.10 0.08 23.62
C TYR A 14 5.04 -0.92 24.11
N ASN A 15 3.89 -0.44 24.60
CA ASN A 15 2.80 -1.31 25.01
C ASN A 15 2.20 -2.07 23.81
N SER A 16 2.19 -1.46 22.62
CA SER A 16 1.79 -2.14 21.38
C SER A 16 2.82 -3.19 20.91
N LEU A 17 4.07 -3.12 21.36
CA LEU A 17 5.12 -4.11 21.07
C LEU A 17 5.12 -5.24 22.12
N VAL A 18 5.04 -4.91 23.40
CA VAL A 18 5.25 -5.86 24.49
C VAL A 18 3.95 -6.55 24.91
N ARG A 19 2.86 -5.79 25.02
CA ARG A 19 1.57 -6.24 25.58
C ARG A 19 0.50 -6.54 24.52
N SER A 20 0.85 -6.52 23.24
CA SER A 20 -0.10 -6.81 22.17
C SER A 20 -0.31 -8.30 21.94
N THR A 21 -1.42 -8.63 21.26
CA THR A 21 -1.68 -9.95 20.70
C THR A 21 -0.54 -10.40 19.78
N VAL A 22 -0.29 -11.71 19.72
CA VAL A 22 0.77 -12.35 18.89
C VAL A 22 0.73 -11.85 17.45
N GLN A 23 -0.48 -11.64 16.91
CA GLN A 23 -0.73 -11.14 15.56
C GLN A 23 -0.09 -9.75 15.29
N LYS A 24 -0.16 -8.82 16.26
CA LYS A 24 0.47 -7.49 16.16
C LYS A 24 1.98 -7.53 16.33
N LYS A 25 2.51 -8.49 17.09
CA LYS A 25 3.96 -8.73 17.18
C LYS A 25 4.50 -9.27 15.85
N LEU A 26 3.73 -10.14 15.19
CA LEU A 26 4.07 -10.68 13.89
C LEU A 26 4.12 -9.59 12.81
N GLU A 27 3.18 -8.63 12.82
CA GLU A 27 3.20 -7.46 11.91
C GLU A 27 4.52 -6.67 11.98
N TRP A 28 5.13 -6.56 13.16
CA TRP A 28 6.43 -5.91 13.35
C TRP A 28 7.64 -6.75 12.90
N LEU A 29 7.48 -8.07 12.80
CA LEU A 29 8.53 -8.99 12.34
C LEU A 29 8.54 -9.15 10.81
N ILE A 30 7.48 -8.73 10.11
CA ILE A 30 7.40 -8.79 8.63
C ILE A 30 8.63 -8.16 7.94
N PRO A 31 9.13 -6.96 8.33
CA PRO A 31 10.34 -6.39 7.74
C PRO A 31 11.58 -7.26 7.91
N LEU A 32 11.71 -7.96 9.04
CA LEU A 32 12.83 -8.85 9.35
C LEU A 32 12.80 -10.11 8.47
N ILE A 33 11.60 -10.64 8.21
CA ILE A 33 11.38 -11.77 7.31
C ILE A 33 11.70 -11.41 5.84
N LEU A 34 11.63 -10.14 5.48
CA LEU A 34 11.92 -9.68 4.11
C LEU A 34 13.42 -9.45 3.83
N ILE A 35 14.27 -9.38 4.87
CA ILE A 35 15.72 -9.14 4.72
C ILE A 35 16.41 -10.15 3.77
N PRO A 36 16.14 -11.47 3.82
CA PRO A 36 16.75 -12.43 2.90
C PRO A 36 16.41 -12.16 1.42
N TYR A 37 15.27 -11.53 1.13
CA TYR A 37 14.86 -11.14 -0.23
C TYR A 37 15.49 -9.81 -0.67
N PHE A 38 15.86 -8.95 0.28
CA PHE A 38 16.49 -7.66 -0.02
C PHE A 38 17.90 -7.83 -0.59
N ILE A 39 18.68 -8.78 -0.07
CA ILE A 39 20.05 -9.06 -0.55
C ILE A 39 20.09 -9.40 -2.05
N PRO A 40 19.36 -10.41 -2.56
CA PRO A 40 19.38 -10.75 -3.98
C PRO A 40 18.82 -9.61 -4.83
N LEU A 41 17.78 -8.91 -4.39
CA LEU A 41 17.22 -7.78 -5.13
C LEU A 41 18.20 -6.59 -5.22
N THR A 42 18.96 -6.32 -4.16
CA THR A 42 20.01 -5.30 -4.17
C THR A 42 21.11 -5.69 -5.17
N ARG A 43 21.52 -6.97 -5.19
CA ARG A 43 22.54 -7.47 -6.11
C ARG A 43 22.09 -7.40 -7.58
N THR A 44 20.85 -7.79 -7.88
CA THR A 44 20.34 -7.73 -9.26
C THR A 44 20.20 -6.30 -9.75
N MET A 45 19.68 -5.39 -8.92
CA MET A 45 19.56 -3.97 -9.27
C MET A 45 20.92 -3.30 -9.47
N ASN A 46 21.89 -3.62 -8.62
CA ASN A 46 23.26 -3.14 -8.75
C ASN A 46 23.92 -3.62 -10.06
N SER A 47 23.75 -4.90 -10.40
CA SER A 47 24.22 -5.45 -11.68
C SER A 47 23.56 -4.78 -12.88
N LEU A 48 22.25 -4.55 -12.81
CA LEU A 48 21.49 -3.83 -13.85
C LEU A 48 22.02 -2.41 -14.06
N TYR A 49 22.16 -1.62 -13.00
CA TYR A 49 22.67 -0.26 -13.08
C TYR A 49 24.11 -0.20 -13.60
N GLY A 50 24.97 -1.15 -13.17
CA GLY A 50 26.33 -1.28 -13.71
C GLY A 50 26.33 -1.53 -15.23
N LYS A 51 25.56 -2.53 -15.70
CA LYS A 51 25.45 -2.83 -17.14
C LYS A 51 24.88 -1.67 -17.95
N VAL A 52 23.89 -0.95 -17.42
CA VAL A 52 23.31 0.23 -18.08
C VAL A 52 24.35 1.34 -18.19
N PHE A 53 25.14 1.56 -17.14
CA PHE A 53 26.22 2.54 -17.18
C PHE A 53 27.32 2.17 -18.20
N GLU A 54 27.75 0.91 -18.23
CA GLU A 54 28.73 0.42 -19.22
C GLU A 54 28.24 0.58 -20.66
N SER A 55 26.93 0.42 -20.90
CA SER A 55 26.36 0.45 -22.25
C SER A 55 25.98 1.86 -22.73
N PHE A 56 25.54 2.74 -21.83
CA PHE A 56 24.92 4.03 -22.18
C PHE A 56 25.45 5.23 -21.37
N GLY A 57 26.47 5.01 -20.54
CA GLY A 57 27.08 6.03 -19.68
C GLY A 57 26.10 6.67 -18.68
N TRP A 58 26.44 7.90 -18.26
CA TRP A 58 25.64 8.68 -17.30
C TRP A 58 24.21 8.97 -17.76
N HIS A 59 23.99 9.12 -19.06
CA HIS A 59 22.66 9.43 -19.61
C HIS A 59 21.70 8.24 -19.46
N GLY A 60 22.14 7.03 -19.84
CA GLY A 60 21.33 5.82 -19.66
C GLY A 60 21.11 5.48 -18.17
N LEU A 61 22.14 5.69 -17.34
CA LEU A 61 22.02 5.52 -15.89
C LEU A 61 20.96 6.48 -15.30
N LYS A 62 21.01 7.77 -15.64
CA LYS A 62 20.00 8.77 -15.23
C LYS A 62 18.58 8.34 -15.59
N MET A 63 18.37 7.83 -16.81
CA MET A 63 17.05 7.39 -17.26
C MET A 63 16.56 6.14 -16.50
N ALA A 64 17.44 5.16 -16.28
CA ALA A 64 17.08 3.92 -15.58
C ALA A 64 16.76 4.18 -14.10
N ILE A 65 17.56 4.99 -13.40
CA ILE A 65 17.27 5.35 -12.01
C ILE A 65 16.09 6.29 -11.93
N GLY A 66 15.96 7.24 -12.85
CA GLY A 66 14.87 8.20 -12.83
C GLY A 66 13.51 7.54 -12.95
N THR A 67 13.37 6.57 -13.85
CA THR A 67 12.14 5.78 -13.99
C THR A 67 11.84 4.96 -12.72
N ASN A 68 12.84 4.30 -12.14
CA ASN A 68 12.68 3.54 -10.89
C ASN A 68 12.31 4.44 -9.70
N LEU A 69 12.99 5.57 -9.53
CA LEU A 69 12.73 6.52 -8.45
C LEU A 69 11.38 7.19 -8.61
N LEU A 70 10.92 7.48 -9.84
CA LEU A 70 9.56 7.98 -10.07
C LEU A 70 8.53 7.01 -9.52
N VAL A 71 8.64 5.74 -9.90
CA VAL A 71 7.68 4.71 -9.49
C VAL A 71 7.71 4.51 -7.98
N ILE A 72 8.90 4.48 -7.38
CA ILE A 72 9.07 4.44 -5.92
C ILE A 72 8.43 5.64 -5.25
N CYS A 73 8.72 6.86 -5.72
CA CYS A 73 8.19 8.08 -5.10
C CYS A 73 6.67 8.16 -5.20
N VAL A 74 6.08 7.80 -6.34
CA VAL A 74 4.62 7.75 -6.54
C VAL A 74 3.99 6.73 -5.60
N PHE A 75 4.55 5.51 -5.50
CA PHE A 75 4.07 4.49 -4.57
C PHE A 75 4.12 4.95 -3.11
N VAL A 76 5.29 5.44 -2.67
CA VAL A 76 5.49 5.91 -1.29
C VAL A 76 4.55 7.07 -1.00
N PHE A 77 4.39 8.00 -1.94
CA PHE A 77 3.48 9.14 -1.79
C PHE A 77 2.01 8.72 -1.66
N ILE A 78 1.52 7.82 -2.51
CA ILE A 78 0.12 7.34 -2.42
C ILE A 78 -0.10 6.58 -1.09
N SER A 79 0.85 5.72 -0.72
CA SER A 79 0.79 4.93 0.51
C SER A 79 0.76 5.83 1.76
N THR A 80 1.63 6.84 1.80
CA THR A 80 1.69 7.81 2.90
C THR A 80 0.47 8.70 2.95
N LEU A 81 -0.04 9.15 1.82
CA LEU A 81 -1.31 9.90 1.73
C LEU A 81 -2.46 9.09 2.35
N ALA A 82 -2.56 7.80 2.03
CA ALA A 82 -3.61 6.95 2.58
C ALA A 82 -3.54 6.83 4.12
N LEU A 83 -2.34 6.68 4.66
CA LEU A 83 -2.11 6.54 6.11
C LEU A 83 -2.28 7.87 6.85
N THR A 84 -1.84 8.99 6.27
CA THR A 84 -1.99 10.32 6.86
C THR A 84 -3.45 10.75 6.96
N ILE A 85 -4.30 10.45 5.97
CA ILE A 85 -5.77 10.66 6.07
C ILE A 85 -6.31 9.97 7.33
N TYR A 86 -5.92 8.71 7.53
CA TYR A 86 -6.37 7.92 8.66
C TYR A 86 -5.87 8.51 9.99
N ARG A 87 -4.58 8.83 10.10
CA ARG A 87 -3.99 9.37 11.34
C ARG A 87 -4.50 10.79 11.68
N LEU A 88 -4.75 11.64 10.68
CA LEU A 88 -5.20 13.02 10.90
C LEU A 88 -6.67 13.13 11.28
N PHE A 89 -7.56 12.33 10.67
CA PHE A 89 -9.01 12.54 10.82
C PHE A 89 -9.75 11.38 11.49
N GLN A 90 -9.21 10.16 11.48
CA GLN A 90 -9.93 8.95 11.90
C GLN A 90 -9.33 8.23 13.10
N SER A 91 -8.12 8.60 13.53
CA SER A 91 -7.52 7.99 14.71
C SER A 91 -8.29 8.41 15.97
N ASN A 92 -8.54 7.44 16.86
CA ASN A 92 -9.27 7.67 18.11
C ASN A 92 -8.59 8.74 18.99
N ASP A 93 -7.26 8.81 18.88
CA ASP A 93 -6.42 9.72 19.65
C ASP A 93 -6.59 11.19 19.23
N VAL A 94 -7.06 11.49 18.01
CA VAL A 94 -7.16 12.89 17.53
C VAL A 94 -8.16 13.70 18.36
N LYS A 95 -9.33 13.12 18.70
CA LYS A 95 -10.33 13.81 19.52
C LYS A 95 -9.80 14.10 20.92
N PHE A 96 -9.02 13.18 21.49
CA PHE A 96 -8.38 13.34 22.80
C PHE A 96 -7.24 14.36 22.76
N LEU A 97 -6.34 14.25 21.78
CA LEU A 97 -5.21 15.18 21.62
C LEU A 97 -5.69 16.61 21.36
N ALA A 98 -6.78 16.77 20.60
CA ALA A 98 -7.37 18.08 20.33
C ALA A 98 -8.06 18.72 21.54
N SER A 99 -8.49 17.91 22.55
CA SER A 99 -9.07 18.43 23.79
C SER A 99 -8.03 18.83 24.85
N LEU A 100 -6.76 18.43 24.67
CA LEU A 100 -5.69 18.82 25.58
C LEU A 100 -5.25 20.27 25.31
N PRO A 101 -4.80 21.03 26.33
CA PRO A 101 -4.26 22.38 26.18
C PRO A 101 -2.84 22.33 25.60
N ILE A 102 -2.67 21.77 24.41
CA ILE A 102 -1.41 21.69 23.68
C ILE A 102 -1.32 22.80 22.62
N SER A 103 -0.13 23.36 22.44
CA SER A 103 0.09 24.35 21.38
C SER A 103 -0.14 23.71 20.01
N LYS A 104 -0.67 24.49 19.05
CA LYS A 104 -0.91 24.03 17.68
C LYS A 104 0.37 23.50 17.01
N GLY A 105 1.51 24.13 17.31
CA GLY A 105 2.83 23.68 16.83
C GLY A 105 3.25 22.33 17.38
N SER A 106 3.01 22.06 18.67
CA SER A 106 3.29 20.75 19.25
C SER A 106 2.41 19.64 18.65
N LEU A 107 1.13 19.93 18.39
CA LEU A 107 0.23 18.98 17.73
C LEU A 107 0.64 18.72 16.28
N PHE A 108 1.00 19.77 15.54
CA PHE A 108 1.54 19.65 14.18
C PHE A 108 2.80 18.79 14.16
N GLY A 109 3.79 19.10 15.00
CA GLY A 109 5.05 18.35 15.05
C GLY A 109 4.84 16.87 15.34
N LEU A 110 3.90 16.54 16.23
CA LEU A 110 3.53 15.15 16.51
C LEU A 110 2.89 14.47 15.29
N LYS A 111 1.97 15.15 14.60
CA LYS A 111 1.31 14.59 13.41
C LYS A 111 2.26 14.48 12.22
N LEU A 112 3.20 15.40 12.09
CA LEU A 112 4.26 15.33 11.09
C LEU A 112 5.17 14.14 11.38
N LEU A 113 5.58 13.92 12.63
CA LEU A 113 6.39 12.77 13.02
C LEU A 113 5.67 11.45 12.80
N GLU A 114 4.36 11.39 13.11
CA GLU A 114 3.50 10.24 12.79
C GLU A 114 3.46 9.98 11.27
N SER A 115 3.39 11.04 10.45
CA SER A 115 3.43 10.93 8.99
C SER A 115 4.79 10.46 8.47
N VAL A 116 5.89 10.96 9.05
CA VAL A 116 7.25 10.55 8.68
C VAL A 116 7.47 9.08 9.02
N GLU A 117 7.00 8.61 10.17
CA GLU A 117 7.03 7.20 10.54
C GLU A 117 6.31 6.32 9.49
N ASP A 118 5.14 6.74 9.03
CA ASP A 118 4.40 6.04 7.97
C ASP A 118 5.20 6.02 6.65
N THR A 119 5.82 7.15 6.28
CA THR A 119 6.68 7.23 5.09
C THR A 119 7.88 6.30 5.17
N VAL A 120 8.54 6.24 6.33
CA VAL A 120 9.67 5.33 6.57
C VAL A 120 9.22 3.87 6.40
N ARG A 121 8.05 3.51 6.94
CA ARG A 121 7.50 2.14 6.77
C ARG A 121 7.20 1.82 5.31
N SER A 122 6.63 2.75 4.56
CA SER A 122 6.35 2.56 3.13
C SER A 122 7.62 2.45 2.29
N ILE A 123 8.75 2.97 2.77
CA ILE A 123 10.06 2.91 2.09
C ILE A 123 10.81 1.60 2.34
N ILE A 124 10.45 0.82 3.36
CA ILE A 124 11.11 -0.46 3.64
C ILE A 124 11.14 -1.36 2.39
N LEU A 125 10.06 -1.38 1.62
CA LEU A 125 9.96 -2.20 0.40
C LEU A 125 10.90 -1.74 -0.73
N PRO A 126 10.95 -0.44 -1.12
CA PRO A 126 11.88 0.04 -2.14
C PRO A 126 13.33 0.27 -1.65
N LEU A 127 13.59 0.17 -0.34
CA LEU A 127 14.91 0.38 0.27
C LEU A 127 16.07 -0.35 -0.43
N PRO A 128 15.95 -1.63 -0.85
CA PRO A 128 17.03 -2.33 -1.55
C PRO A 128 17.44 -1.67 -2.88
N VAL A 129 16.50 -1.04 -3.58
CA VAL A 129 16.76 -0.34 -4.85
C VAL A 129 17.58 0.92 -4.62
N ILE A 130 17.29 1.65 -3.54
CA ILE A 130 18.01 2.86 -3.15
C ILE A 130 19.43 2.51 -2.70
N ILE A 131 19.59 1.42 -1.94
CA ILE A 131 20.92 0.91 -1.54
C ILE A 131 21.72 0.49 -2.78
N ALA A 132 21.10 -0.25 -3.70
CA ALA A 132 21.75 -0.67 -4.94
C ALA A 132 22.26 0.55 -5.73
N PHE A 133 21.45 1.60 -5.83
CA PHE A 133 21.81 2.84 -6.50
C PHE A 133 22.96 3.60 -5.81
N SER A 134 22.91 3.74 -4.48
CA SER A 134 23.98 4.38 -3.71
C SER A 134 25.30 3.61 -3.88
N TYR A 135 25.24 2.27 -3.87
CA TYR A 135 26.42 1.43 -4.09
C TYR A 135 26.97 1.53 -5.52
N THR A 136 26.13 1.63 -6.55
CA THR A 136 26.61 1.81 -7.94
C THR A 136 27.32 3.15 -8.10
N ILE A 137 26.82 4.19 -7.45
CA ILE A 137 27.48 5.51 -7.48
C ILE A 137 28.80 5.50 -6.71
N ALA A 138 28.86 4.78 -5.58
CA ALA A 138 30.11 4.63 -4.84
C ALA A 138 31.21 3.95 -5.68
N LYS A 139 30.82 3.08 -6.64
CA LYS A 139 31.75 2.44 -7.57
C LYS A 139 32.18 3.32 -8.74
N ILE A 140 31.24 4.09 -9.30
CA ILE A 140 31.47 4.86 -10.53
C ILE A 140 32.14 6.20 -10.22
N ALA A 141 31.64 6.92 -9.21
CA ALA A 141 32.09 8.27 -8.87
C ALA A 141 32.90 8.25 -7.56
N SER A 142 32.26 8.58 -6.44
CA SER A 142 32.92 8.60 -5.13
C SER A 142 31.99 8.17 -4.01
N THR A 143 32.58 7.70 -2.91
CA THR A 143 31.83 7.31 -1.70
C THR A 143 31.09 8.51 -1.07
N LEU A 144 31.59 9.74 -1.26
CA LEU A 144 30.94 10.95 -0.75
C LEU A 144 29.59 11.20 -1.44
N TRP A 145 29.51 11.03 -2.76
CA TRP A 145 28.25 11.16 -3.50
C TRP A 145 27.21 10.12 -3.09
N ALA A 146 27.67 8.90 -2.76
CA ALA A 146 26.80 7.85 -2.23
C ALA A 146 26.18 8.23 -0.87
N VAL A 147 26.94 8.92 0.00
CA VAL A 147 26.44 9.44 1.28
C VAL A 147 25.46 10.61 1.07
N ILE A 148 25.76 11.52 0.13
CA ILE A 148 24.86 12.64 -0.22
C ILE A 148 23.49 12.12 -0.68
N ILE A 149 23.45 11.04 -1.46
CA ILE A 149 22.19 10.41 -1.89
C ILE A 149 21.39 9.87 -0.71
N LEU A 150 22.05 9.20 0.24
CA LEU A 150 21.36 8.68 1.42
C LEU A 150 20.79 9.80 2.30
N ILE A 151 21.54 10.90 2.48
CA ILE A 151 21.07 12.09 3.20
C ILE A 151 19.92 12.75 2.44
N GLY A 152 20.07 12.95 1.13
CA GLY A 152 19.03 13.53 0.29
C GLY A 152 17.76 12.67 0.27
N TRP A 153 17.88 11.35 0.43
CA TRP A 153 16.72 10.46 0.57
C TRP A 153 15.91 10.77 1.84
N VAL A 154 16.58 11.06 2.97
CA VAL A 154 15.89 11.51 4.20
C VAL A 154 15.12 12.81 3.97
N ALA A 155 15.66 13.73 3.17
CA ALA A 155 14.96 14.94 2.78
C ALA A 155 13.74 14.64 1.87
N ILE A 156 13.83 13.68 0.94
CA ILE A 156 12.68 13.22 0.12
C ILE A 156 11.58 12.66 1.03
N ILE A 157 11.92 11.89 2.07
CA ILE A 157 10.95 11.39 3.06
C ILE A 157 10.15 12.53 3.69
N LEU A 158 10.85 13.58 4.11
CA LEU A 158 10.24 14.77 4.70
C LEU A 158 9.37 15.53 3.69
N GLN A 159 9.82 15.66 2.44
CA GLN A 159 9.04 16.28 1.36
C GLN A 159 7.75 15.51 1.08
N ILE A 160 7.82 14.18 0.96
CA ILE A 160 6.64 13.32 0.73
C ILE A 160 5.68 13.41 1.91
N ALA A 161 6.17 13.33 3.15
CA ALA A 161 5.35 13.44 4.36
C ALA A 161 4.63 14.79 4.43
N SER A 162 5.35 15.90 4.22
CA SER A 162 4.78 17.24 4.23
C SER A 162 3.78 17.47 3.09
N LEU A 163 4.10 17.03 1.86
CA LEU A 163 3.19 17.09 0.71
C LEU A 163 1.90 16.30 0.98
N SER A 164 2.01 15.10 1.56
CA SER A 164 0.85 14.29 1.91
C SER A 164 -0.01 15.00 2.96
N MET A 165 0.59 15.65 3.96
CA MET A 165 -0.14 16.43 4.95
C MET A 165 -0.84 17.66 4.33
N ILE A 166 -0.19 18.37 3.40
CA ILE A 166 -0.79 19.49 2.67
C ILE A 166 -2.03 19.03 1.92
N ILE A 167 -1.90 17.96 1.13
CA ILE A 167 -3.00 17.45 0.29
C ILE A 167 -4.15 16.92 1.15
N THR A 168 -3.85 16.24 2.25
CA THR A 168 -4.88 15.75 3.17
C THR A 168 -5.62 16.89 3.88
N LEU A 169 -4.95 17.97 4.24
CA LEU A 169 -5.59 19.17 4.82
C LEU A 169 -6.41 19.96 3.79
N ILE A 170 -5.96 20.03 2.53
CA ILE A 170 -6.74 20.63 1.44
C ILE A 170 -8.01 19.83 1.17
N LEU A 171 -7.87 18.51 1.08
CA LEU A 171 -8.98 17.59 0.78
C LEU A 171 -9.77 17.16 2.02
N GLY A 172 -9.44 17.68 3.22
CA GLY A 172 -9.97 17.24 4.51
C GLY A 172 -11.49 17.13 4.61
N LYS A 173 -12.20 18.05 3.96
CA LYS A 173 -13.68 18.04 3.90
C LYS A 173 -14.23 16.81 3.16
N ILE A 174 -13.51 16.32 2.16
CA ILE A 174 -13.87 15.14 1.37
C ILE A 174 -13.34 13.87 2.05
N THR A 175 -12.07 13.90 2.46
CA THR A 175 -11.32 12.73 2.97
C THR A 175 -11.72 12.30 4.37
N SER A 176 -12.33 13.19 5.16
CA SER A 176 -12.84 12.85 6.49
C SER A 176 -13.97 11.81 6.48
N LYS A 177 -14.64 11.60 5.34
CA LYS A 177 -15.61 10.50 5.21
C LYS A 177 -14.87 9.17 5.18
N SER A 178 -15.26 8.23 6.06
CA SER A 178 -14.73 6.85 6.16
C SER A 178 -14.51 6.14 4.80
N LYS A 179 -15.38 6.39 3.81
CA LYS A 179 -15.25 5.84 2.46
C LYS A 179 -13.94 6.23 1.75
N TRP A 180 -13.50 7.47 1.89
CA TRP A 180 -12.29 7.96 1.21
C TRP A 180 -11.00 7.39 1.79
N ALA A 181 -10.96 7.15 3.11
CA ALA A 181 -9.84 6.43 3.72
C ALA A 181 -9.76 4.96 3.30
N THR A 182 -10.88 4.37 2.88
CA THR A 182 -10.88 3.03 2.28
C THR A 182 -10.35 3.09 0.86
N ILE A 183 -10.86 4.02 0.07
CA ILE A 183 -10.45 4.22 -1.33
C ILE A 183 -8.95 4.53 -1.40
N SER A 184 -8.42 5.39 -0.53
CA SER A 184 -6.99 5.70 -0.50
C SER A 184 -6.13 4.48 -0.21
N LYS A 185 -6.56 3.58 0.68
CA LYS A 185 -5.87 2.31 0.94
C LYS A 185 -5.91 1.36 -0.26
N ILE A 186 -7.04 1.29 -0.96
CA ILE A 186 -7.16 0.53 -2.22
C ILE A 186 -6.19 1.08 -3.26
N ILE A 187 -6.13 2.41 -3.42
CA ILE A 187 -5.23 3.07 -4.37
C ILE A 187 -3.77 2.82 -3.97
N ALA A 188 -3.42 2.90 -2.68
CA ALA A 188 -2.08 2.57 -2.18
C ALA A 188 -1.68 1.14 -2.53
N LEU A 189 -2.60 0.20 -2.36
CA LEU A 189 -2.37 -1.20 -2.65
C LEU A 189 -2.29 -1.48 -4.17
N ALA A 190 -3.10 -0.80 -4.97
CA ALA A 190 -2.98 -0.81 -6.43
C ALA A 190 -1.65 -0.18 -6.91
N SER A 191 -1.16 0.87 -6.25
CA SER A 191 0.14 1.47 -6.55
C SER A 191 1.31 0.54 -6.17
N ALA A 192 1.17 -0.24 -5.09
CA ALA A 192 2.14 -1.28 -4.72
C ALA A 192 2.24 -2.35 -5.82
N LEU A 193 1.08 -2.74 -6.35
CA LEU A 193 0.94 -3.66 -7.46
C LEU A 193 1.64 -3.16 -8.74
N ILE A 194 1.39 -1.90 -9.11
CA ILE A 194 2.04 -1.26 -10.26
C ILE A 194 3.55 -1.20 -10.05
N LEU A 195 4.01 -0.81 -8.85
CA LEU A 195 5.42 -0.79 -8.52
C LEU A 195 6.05 -2.16 -8.67
N LEU A 196 5.39 -3.21 -8.15
CA LEU A 196 5.86 -4.57 -8.28
C LEU A 196 5.92 -4.97 -9.75
N MET A 197 4.87 -4.71 -10.55
CA MET A 197 4.87 -4.98 -12.00
C MET A 197 6.02 -4.29 -12.74
N VAL A 198 6.33 -3.04 -12.42
CA VAL A 198 7.47 -2.32 -13.02
C VAL A 198 8.78 -2.99 -12.65
N PHE A 199 9.03 -3.27 -11.37
CA PHE A 199 10.25 -3.98 -10.95
C PHE A 199 10.37 -5.37 -11.57
N MET A 200 9.23 -6.03 -11.75
CA MET A 200 9.17 -7.35 -12.36
C MET A 200 9.47 -7.36 -13.85
N ARG A 201 9.16 -6.27 -14.56
CA ARG A 201 9.61 -6.08 -15.93
C ARG A 201 11.14 -6.08 -16.04
N TYR A 202 11.85 -5.53 -15.05
CA TYR A 202 13.32 -5.54 -15.05
C TYR A 202 13.92 -6.93 -14.79
N PHE A 203 13.26 -7.79 -14.02
CA PHE A 203 13.71 -9.17 -13.81
C PHE A 203 13.55 -10.05 -15.06
N GLN A 204 12.59 -9.74 -15.93
CA GLN A 204 12.30 -10.51 -17.14
C GLN A 204 13.00 -10.00 -18.42
N ALA A 205 13.56 -8.79 -18.38
CA ALA A 205 14.21 -8.20 -19.55
C ALA A 205 15.63 -8.78 -19.71
N GLU A 206 15.77 -9.84 -20.51
CA GLU A 206 17.07 -10.34 -20.98
C GLU A 206 17.73 -9.40 -22.00
N SER A 207 16.97 -8.51 -22.66
CA SER A 207 17.48 -7.61 -23.70
C SER A 207 17.63 -6.17 -23.22
N GLN A 208 18.85 -5.64 -23.35
CA GLN A 208 19.24 -4.25 -23.04
C GLN A 208 18.36 -3.19 -23.75
N ASN A 209 17.80 -3.54 -24.92
CA ASN A 209 17.01 -2.63 -25.77
C ASN A 209 15.60 -2.30 -25.23
N MET A 210 15.06 -3.10 -24.30
CA MET A 210 13.72 -2.88 -23.73
C MET A 210 13.66 -1.80 -22.64
N ILE A 211 14.83 -1.35 -22.14
CA ILE A 211 14.94 -0.32 -21.08
C ILE A 211 14.84 1.10 -21.70
N TYR A 212 15.17 1.27 -22.98
CA TYR A 212 15.27 2.58 -23.63
C TYR A 212 13.92 3.08 -24.21
N ILE A 213 13.07 2.19 -24.72
CA ILE A 213 11.95 2.54 -25.63
C ILE A 213 10.76 3.25 -24.94
N GLY A 214 10.72 3.36 -23.61
CA GLY A 214 9.66 4.07 -22.88
C GLY A 214 10.10 5.34 -22.13
N SER A 215 11.39 5.67 -22.16
CA SER A 215 12.01 6.58 -21.19
C SER A 215 11.84 8.07 -21.49
N GLU A 216 11.77 8.48 -22.76
CA GLU A 216 11.79 9.91 -23.11
C GLU A 216 10.55 10.67 -22.62
N LYS A 217 9.33 10.13 -22.81
CA LYS A 217 8.11 10.79 -22.33
C LYS A 217 7.99 10.80 -20.81
N ILE A 218 8.48 9.76 -20.14
CA ILE A 218 8.49 9.66 -18.67
C ILE A 218 9.54 10.60 -18.07
N SER A 219 10.64 10.84 -18.79
CA SER A 219 11.72 11.74 -18.34
C SER A 219 11.25 13.18 -18.11
N TYR A 220 10.33 13.69 -18.93
CA TYR A 220 9.77 15.03 -18.75
C TYR A 220 8.99 15.15 -17.44
N ILE A 221 8.11 14.19 -17.13
CA ILE A 221 7.37 14.19 -15.86
C ILE A 221 8.33 14.01 -14.69
N PHE A 222 9.35 13.15 -14.86
CA PHE A 222 10.34 12.91 -13.81
C PHE A 222 11.20 14.14 -13.50
N SER A 223 11.53 14.97 -14.49
CA SER A 223 12.37 16.18 -14.31
C SER A 223 11.78 17.20 -13.31
N PHE A 224 10.47 17.16 -13.07
CA PHE A 224 9.81 18.01 -12.07
C PHE A 224 9.78 17.42 -10.66
N LEU A 225 10.14 16.14 -10.49
CA LEU A 225 10.13 15.50 -9.17
C LEU A 225 11.44 15.81 -8.43
N PRO A 226 11.40 16.08 -7.10
CA PRO A 226 12.60 16.36 -6.32
C PRO A 226 13.63 15.22 -6.34
N ALA A 227 13.18 13.98 -6.57
CA ALA A 227 14.05 12.82 -6.74
C ALA A 227 14.97 12.94 -7.97
N SER A 228 14.53 13.61 -9.04
CA SER A 228 15.36 13.86 -10.22
C SER A 228 16.49 14.84 -9.93
N TRP A 229 16.20 15.89 -9.15
CA TRP A 229 17.18 16.90 -8.77
C TRP A 229 18.28 16.28 -7.89
N LEU A 230 17.94 15.29 -7.07
CA LEU A 230 18.91 14.53 -6.29
C LEU A 230 19.89 13.74 -7.18
N ILE A 231 19.43 13.15 -8.28
CA ILE A 231 20.32 12.49 -9.25
C ILE A 231 21.18 13.53 -9.96
N ASP A 232 20.59 14.65 -10.36
CA ASP A 232 21.29 15.72 -11.08
C ASP A 232 22.37 16.38 -10.23
N ILE A 233 22.17 16.50 -8.92
CA ILE A 233 23.22 16.94 -7.97
C ILE A 233 24.47 16.06 -8.08
N VAL A 234 24.32 14.75 -8.25
CA VAL A 234 25.45 13.83 -8.37
C VAL A 234 26.11 13.94 -9.74
N ILE A 235 25.32 13.94 -10.82
CA ILE A 235 25.84 13.98 -12.20
C ILE A 235 26.55 15.31 -12.47
N TYR A 236 25.96 16.44 -12.06
CA TYR A 236 26.61 17.74 -12.17
C TYR A 236 27.72 17.90 -11.14
N GLY A 237 27.67 17.17 -10.02
CA GLY A 237 28.71 17.23 -8.99
C GLY A 237 30.09 16.81 -9.49
N GLU A 238 30.13 15.85 -10.42
CA GLU A 238 31.37 15.38 -11.05
C GLU A 238 31.87 16.34 -12.15
N ASN A 239 30.96 16.92 -12.93
CA ASN A 239 31.31 17.73 -14.10
C ASN A 239 31.37 19.25 -13.83
N ASN A 240 30.57 19.77 -12.90
CA ASN A 240 30.43 21.19 -12.58
C ASN A 240 29.89 21.41 -11.15
N SER A 241 30.81 21.60 -10.20
CA SER A 241 30.51 21.77 -8.78
C SER A 241 29.55 22.92 -8.45
N SER A 242 29.57 24.00 -9.25
CA SER A 242 28.73 25.19 -9.01
C SER A 242 27.23 24.92 -9.22
N GLN A 243 26.88 24.17 -10.26
CA GLN A 243 25.48 23.82 -10.57
C GLN A 243 24.93 22.80 -9.57
N SER A 244 25.74 21.83 -9.17
CA SER A 244 25.39 20.86 -8.13
C SER A 244 25.07 21.54 -6.79
N PHE A 245 25.88 22.53 -6.39
CA PHE A 245 25.66 23.29 -5.17
C PHE A 245 24.36 24.10 -5.20
N LEU A 246 24.08 24.77 -6.32
CA LEU A 246 22.84 25.53 -6.51
C LEU A 246 21.60 24.61 -6.42
N LEU A 247 21.64 23.46 -7.10
CA LEU A 247 20.55 22.47 -7.03
C LEU A 247 20.35 21.92 -5.60
N ALA A 248 21.44 21.68 -4.86
CA ALA A 248 21.36 21.25 -3.47
C ALA A 248 20.68 22.30 -2.58
N ILE A 249 20.98 23.59 -2.77
CA ILE A 249 20.31 24.68 -2.05
C ILE A 249 18.82 24.72 -2.38
N ILE A 250 18.45 24.67 -3.67
CA ILE A 250 17.05 24.65 -4.10
C ILE A 250 16.32 23.46 -3.48
N PHE A 251 16.95 22.29 -3.49
CA PHE A 251 16.38 21.06 -2.94
C PHE A 251 16.11 21.17 -1.42
N VAL A 252 17.07 21.71 -0.65
CA VAL A 252 16.87 21.95 0.80
C VAL A 252 15.80 23.02 1.03
N LEU A 253 15.82 24.12 0.27
CA LEU A 253 14.83 25.18 0.40
C LEU A 253 13.41 24.65 0.14
N LEU A 254 13.23 23.77 -0.85
CA LEU A 254 11.96 23.10 -1.10
C LEU A 254 11.48 22.29 0.12
N THR A 255 12.37 21.57 0.82
CA THR A 255 11.99 20.83 2.05
C THR A 255 11.42 21.77 3.11
N ILE A 256 12.09 22.92 3.32
CA ILE A 256 11.71 23.90 4.33
C ILE A 256 10.37 24.53 3.96
N VAL A 257 10.22 24.95 2.70
CA VAL A 257 8.98 25.56 2.20
C VAL A 257 7.79 24.61 2.37
N LEU A 258 7.93 23.32 2.04
CA LEU A 258 6.84 22.35 2.20
C LEU A 258 6.45 22.14 3.67
N ILE A 259 7.41 22.10 4.59
CA ILE A 259 7.13 21.97 6.02
C ILE A 259 6.41 23.22 6.54
N VAL A 260 6.88 24.42 6.15
CA VAL A 260 6.26 25.69 6.55
C VAL A 260 4.84 25.80 5.98
N LEU A 261 4.62 25.46 4.70
CA LEU A 261 3.29 25.45 4.08
C LEU A 261 2.35 24.46 4.77
N ALA A 262 2.84 23.26 5.09
CA ALA A 262 2.07 22.27 5.84
C ALA A 262 1.66 22.82 7.22
N TYR A 263 2.57 23.48 7.92
CA TYR A 263 2.31 24.10 9.23
C TYR A 263 1.26 25.22 9.14
N LEU A 264 1.38 26.12 8.18
CA LEU A 264 0.42 27.21 7.97
C LEU A 264 -0.98 26.68 7.66
N LEU A 265 -1.08 25.70 6.74
CA LEU A 265 -2.36 25.07 6.43
C LEU A 265 -2.96 24.32 7.62
N PHE A 266 -2.11 23.65 8.42
CA PHE A 266 -2.54 22.95 9.62
C PHE A 266 -3.16 23.93 10.62
N ASN A 267 -2.51 25.06 10.87
CA ASN A 267 -2.99 26.08 11.80
C ASN A 267 -4.36 26.65 11.41
N VAL A 268 -4.62 26.82 10.11
CA VAL A 268 -5.85 27.41 9.59
C VAL A 268 -6.98 26.38 9.47
N LYS A 269 -6.71 25.21 8.91
CA LYS A 269 -7.77 24.28 8.49
C LYS A 269 -8.05 23.14 9.47
N PHE A 270 -7.07 22.71 10.27
CA PHE A 270 -7.17 21.46 11.04
C PHE A 270 -8.37 21.45 12.00
N TYR A 271 -8.49 22.44 12.87
CA TYR A 271 -9.59 22.51 13.84
C TYR A 271 -10.95 22.70 13.17
N LYS A 272 -11.02 23.48 12.09
CA LYS A 272 -12.25 23.68 11.32
C LYS A 272 -12.77 22.34 10.77
N ILE A 273 -11.90 21.55 10.15
CA ILE A 273 -12.27 20.22 9.62
C ILE A 273 -12.65 19.27 10.75
N LEU A 274 -11.94 19.32 11.88
CA LEU A 274 -12.25 18.45 13.03
C LEU A 274 -13.63 18.75 13.64
N MET A 275 -14.00 20.02 13.76
CA MET A 275 -15.33 20.42 14.25
C MET A 275 -16.44 19.97 13.29
N GLU A 276 -16.28 20.24 11.99
CA GLU A 276 -17.25 19.84 10.96
C GLU A 276 -17.48 18.32 10.95
N THR A 277 -16.42 17.53 11.16
CA THR A 277 -16.52 16.06 11.16
C THR A 277 -17.15 15.49 12.42
N GLY A 278 -16.90 16.10 13.58
CA GLY A 278 -17.51 15.73 14.86
C GLY A 278 -19.02 15.96 14.92
N GLU A 279 -19.52 17.01 14.26
CA GLU A 279 -20.95 17.35 14.25
C GLU A 279 -21.78 16.46 13.30
N ILE A 280 -21.21 16.07 12.15
CA ILE A 280 -21.90 15.25 11.14
C ILE A 280 -22.18 13.83 11.65
N GLU A 281 -21.33 13.26 12.50
CA GLU A 281 -21.56 11.93 13.11
C GLU A 281 -22.82 11.90 13.98
N LYS A 282 -23.11 12.98 14.73
CA LYS A 282 -24.26 13.02 15.64
C LYS A 282 -25.59 13.13 14.91
N ARG A 283 -25.65 13.81 13.75
CA ARG A 283 -26.91 13.97 12.98
C ARG A 283 -27.40 12.67 12.32
N LYS A 284 -26.52 11.73 11.97
CA LYS A 284 -26.92 10.48 11.29
C LYS A 284 -27.54 9.42 12.20
N LYS A 285 -27.38 9.51 13.53
CA LYS A 285 -27.97 8.53 14.46
C LYS A 285 -29.49 8.68 14.65
N ARG A 286 -30.11 9.75 14.15
CA ARG A 286 -31.59 9.87 14.06
C ARG A 286 -32.09 9.37 12.70
N GLN A 287 -31.85 8.11 12.36
CA GLN A 287 -32.57 7.49 11.25
C GLN A 287 -33.83 6.82 11.78
N ARG A 288 -34.98 7.37 11.40
CA ARG A 288 -36.30 6.74 11.57
C ARG A 288 -36.21 5.30 11.07
N VAL A 289 -36.59 4.37 11.92
CA VAL A 289 -36.80 2.96 11.55
C VAL A 289 -37.89 2.97 10.49
N LYS A 290 -37.51 2.90 9.21
CA LYS A 290 -38.47 2.64 8.14
C LYS A 290 -39.01 1.23 8.40
N SER A 291 -40.33 1.09 8.47
CA SER A 291 -41.00 -0.22 8.48
C SER A 291 -40.65 -0.93 7.18
N ILE A 292 -39.69 -1.85 7.26
CA ILE A 292 -39.29 -2.67 6.12
C ILE A 292 -40.40 -3.71 5.93
N ASN A 293 -41.08 -3.67 4.78
CA ASN A 293 -41.95 -4.75 4.35
C ASN A 293 -41.12 -6.04 4.28
N TYR A 294 -41.44 -6.99 5.15
CA TYR A 294 -40.82 -8.31 5.17
C TYR A 294 -41.35 -9.13 3.99
N ASN A 295 -40.87 -8.85 2.79
CA ASN A 295 -41.01 -9.83 1.71
C ASN A 295 -40.21 -11.07 2.11
N GLN A 296 -40.90 -12.21 2.17
CA GLN A 296 -40.35 -13.53 2.43
C GLN A 296 -39.38 -13.91 1.29
N ARG A 297 -38.16 -13.37 1.32
CA ARG A 297 -37.08 -13.83 0.44
C ARG A 297 -36.54 -15.15 0.99
N SER A 298 -36.12 -16.05 0.10
CA SER A 298 -35.51 -17.33 0.49
C SER A 298 -34.38 -17.14 1.51
N GLY A 299 -34.32 -18.01 2.52
CA GLY A 299 -33.39 -17.89 3.66
C GLY A 299 -31.93 -17.72 3.21
N ILE A 300 -31.48 -18.51 2.24
CA ILE A 300 -30.13 -18.46 1.68
C ILE A 300 -29.83 -17.08 1.08
N ARG A 301 -30.75 -16.52 0.28
CA ARG A 301 -30.55 -15.21 -0.36
C ARG A 301 -30.44 -14.10 0.68
N SER A 302 -31.23 -14.17 1.75
CA SER A 302 -31.18 -13.19 2.85
C SER A 302 -29.83 -13.23 3.58
N PHE A 303 -29.26 -14.42 3.80
CA PHE A 303 -27.91 -14.57 4.35
C PHE A 303 -26.81 -14.05 3.41
N ILE A 304 -26.89 -14.36 2.11
CA ILE A 304 -25.95 -13.85 1.11
C ILE A 304 -25.98 -12.31 1.08
N ILE A 305 -27.17 -11.70 1.06
CA ILE A 305 -27.31 -10.23 1.08
C ILE A 305 -26.76 -9.65 2.39
N LYS A 306 -27.03 -10.28 3.54
CA LYS A 306 -26.44 -9.88 4.83
C LYS A 306 -24.92 -9.84 4.73
N GLU A 307 -24.28 -10.89 4.23
CA GLU A 307 -22.82 -10.94 4.12
C GLU A 307 -22.26 -9.92 3.13
N LEU A 308 -22.88 -9.75 1.95
CA LEU A 308 -22.48 -8.72 1.00
C LEU A 308 -22.57 -7.31 1.61
N LEU A 309 -23.62 -7.04 2.40
CA LEU A 309 -23.76 -5.79 3.13
C LEU A 309 -22.72 -5.65 4.23
N THR A 310 -22.33 -6.73 4.91
CA THR A 310 -21.23 -6.74 5.88
C THR A 310 -19.91 -6.41 5.21
N ILE A 311 -19.56 -7.07 4.10
CA ILE A 311 -18.36 -6.79 3.29
C ILE A 311 -18.33 -5.32 2.85
N LYS A 312 -19.47 -4.79 2.39
CA LYS A 312 -19.60 -3.38 1.99
C LYS A 312 -19.46 -2.40 3.16
N ARG A 313 -19.91 -2.77 4.36
CA ARG A 313 -19.81 -1.95 5.57
C ARG A 313 -18.41 -1.99 6.18
N GLU A 314 -17.70 -3.11 6.02
CA GLU A 314 -16.39 -3.32 6.60
C GLU A 314 -15.30 -3.29 5.54
N PRO A 315 -14.72 -2.11 5.27
CA PRO A 315 -13.73 -1.93 4.22
C PRO A 315 -12.50 -2.83 4.36
N GLN A 316 -12.17 -3.25 5.58
CA GLN A 316 -11.07 -4.17 5.85
C GLN A 316 -11.26 -5.53 5.17
N MET A 317 -12.51 -6.00 5.00
CA MET A 317 -12.78 -7.27 4.31
C MET A 317 -12.49 -7.14 2.82
N VAL A 318 -12.92 -6.04 2.20
CA VAL A 318 -12.60 -5.74 0.80
C VAL A 318 -11.08 -5.65 0.62
N MET A 319 -10.37 -4.98 1.53
CA MET A 319 -8.91 -4.89 1.48
C MET A 319 -8.23 -6.26 1.50
N ARG A 320 -8.71 -7.19 2.35
CA ARG A 320 -8.16 -8.56 2.42
C ARG A 320 -8.39 -9.34 1.13
N LEU A 321 -9.52 -9.13 0.45
CA LEU A 321 -9.83 -9.76 -0.83
C LEU A 321 -8.97 -9.26 -2.00
N ILE A 322 -8.40 -8.06 -1.88
CA ILE A 322 -7.48 -7.53 -2.90
C ILE A 322 -6.06 -8.12 -2.71
N VAL A 323 -5.70 -8.61 -1.51
CA VAL A 323 -4.36 -9.17 -1.24
C VAL A 323 -3.97 -10.31 -2.21
N PRO A 324 -4.82 -11.32 -2.50
CA PRO A 324 -4.53 -12.31 -3.54
C PRO A 324 -4.19 -11.71 -4.90
N LEU A 325 -4.85 -10.61 -5.29
CA LEU A 325 -4.59 -9.92 -6.57
C LEU A 325 -3.18 -9.32 -6.60
N ILE A 326 -2.61 -8.96 -5.45
CA ILE A 326 -1.22 -8.46 -5.34
C ILE A 326 -0.21 -9.52 -5.76
N MET A 327 -0.50 -10.78 -5.47
CA MET A 327 0.40 -11.89 -5.76
C MET A 327 0.45 -12.23 -7.26
N PHE A 328 -0.46 -11.69 -8.07
CA PHE A 328 -0.56 -12.02 -9.50
C PHE A 328 0.72 -11.69 -10.28
N PRO A 329 1.27 -10.46 -10.20
CA PRO A 329 2.52 -10.16 -10.85
C PRO A 329 3.73 -10.90 -10.27
N VAL A 330 3.70 -11.31 -9.00
CA VAL A 330 4.75 -12.18 -8.43
C VAL A 330 4.75 -13.53 -9.12
N PHE A 331 3.58 -14.12 -9.36
CA PHE A 331 3.46 -15.42 -10.05
C PHE A 331 3.69 -15.34 -11.56
N ALA A 332 3.47 -14.18 -12.18
CA ALA A 332 3.81 -13.97 -13.58
C ALA A 332 5.33 -14.15 -13.84
N LEU A 333 6.19 -13.81 -12.88
CA LEU A 333 7.66 -13.90 -12.97
C LEU A 333 8.20 -15.31 -13.12
N THR A 334 7.61 -16.25 -12.40
CA THR A 334 8.06 -17.63 -12.30
C THR A 334 7.59 -18.39 -13.54
N LYS A 335 8.19 -18.05 -14.68
CA LYS A 335 7.82 -18.54 -16.02
C LYS A 335 7.90 -20.07 -16.12
N ASP A 336 8.80 -20.67 -15.32
CA ASP A 336 9.17 -22.09 -15.38
C ASP A 336 8.31 -23.02 -14.50
N ARG A 337 7.27 -22.51 -13.82
CA ARG A 337 6.39 -23.34 -12.99
C ARG A 337 4.98 -23.41 -13.54
N ASP A 338 4.37 -24.59 -13.35
CA ASP A 338 3.01 -24.88 -13.79
C ASP A 338 2.00 -23.86 -13.24
N PRO A 339 1.15 -23.26 -14.12
CA PRO A 339 0.16 -22.26 -13.72
C PRO A 339 -0.86 -22.82 -12.71
N LYS A 340 -1.06 -24.15 -12.70
CA LYS A 340 -1.93 -24.87 -11.76
C LYS A 340 -1.52 -24.66 -10.30
N MET A 341 -0.22 -24.66 -9.99
CA MET A 341 0.26 -24.45 -8.62
C MET A 341 -0.11 -23.05 -8.11
N TYR A 342 0.00 -22.03 -8.97
CA TYR A 342 -0.33 -20.65 -8.61
C TYR A 342 -1.84 -20.43 -8.46
N ILE A 343 -2.64 -21.11 -9.28
CA ILE A 343 -4.09 -21.10 -9.15
C ILE A 343 -4.51 -21.73 -7.83
N ALA A 344 -3.92 -22.88 -7.45
CA ALA A 344 -4.19 -23.50 -6.16
C ALA A 344 -3.79 -22.58 -4.99
N LEU A 345 -2.64 -21.91 -5.08
CA LEU A 345 -2.14 -21.02 -4.03
C LEU A 345 -2.99 -19.73 -3.92
N THR A 346 -3.37 -19.13 -5.05
CA THR A 346 -4.30 -17.97 -5.06
C THR A 346 -5.67 -18.35 -4.49
N ALA A 347 -6.19 -19.53 -4.84
CA ALA A 347 -7.44 -20.06 -4.31
C ALA A 347 -7.38 -20.36 -2.80
N LEU A 348 -6.22 -20.81 -2.31
CA LEU A 348 -5.97 -21.01 -0.88
C LEU A 348 -5.97 -19.69 -0.12
N ILE A 349 -5.24 -18.68 -0.62
CA ILE A 349 -5.16 -17.36 0.03
C ILE A 349 -6.53 -16.67 0.03
N SER A 350 -7.25 -16.67 -1.10
CA SER A 350 -8.59 -16.06 -1.18
C SER A 350 -9.56 -16.71 -0.18
N THR A 351 -9.55 -18.04 -0.09
CA THR A 351 -10.41 -18.78 0.84
C THR A 351 -10.00 -18.55 2.29
N GLY A 352 -8.69 -18.47 2.57
CA GLY A 352 -8.20 -18.12 3.91
C GLY A 352 -8.61 -16.71 4.33
N THR A 353 -8.58 -15.75 3.40
CA THR A 353 -8.94 -14.35 3.70
C THR A 353 -10.42 -14.14 3.98
N TYR A 354 -11.30 -14.92 3.32
CA TYR A 354 -12.75 -14.78 3.47
C TYR A 354 -13.44 -15.98 4.08
N GLY A 355 -13.33 -17.17 3.51
CA GLY A 355 -14.02 -18.40 3.94
C GLY A 355 -13.79 -18.70 5.42
N LEU A 356 -12.52 -18.93 5.81
CA LEU A 356 -12.14 -19.19 7.21
C LEU A 356 -12.51 -18.03 8.14
N ALA A 357 -12.27 -16.80 7.70
CA ALA A 357 -12.57 -15.60 8.48
C ALA A 357 -14.08 -15.40 8.70
N SER A 358 -14.92 -15.80 7.76
CA SER A 358 -16.37 -15.61 7.80
C SER A 358 -17.05 -16.47 8.85
N ILE A 359 -16.49 -17.64 9.17
CA ILE A 359 -16.93 -18.49 10.29
C ILE A 359 -16.46 -17.88 11.61
N GLY A 360 -15.17 -17.56 11.72
CA GLY A 360 -14.60 -17.05 12.97
C GLY A 360 -15.25 -15.74 13.45
N ARG A 361 -15.73 -14.90 12.51
CA ARG A 361 -16.43 -13.65 12.83
C ARG A 361 -17.78 -13.83 13.48
N GLU A 362 -18.47 -14.93 13.20
CA GLU A 362 -19.82 -15.12 13.73
C GLU A 362 -19.85 -15.49 15.20
N GLY A 363 -18.73 -15.84 15.83
CA GLY A 363 -18.64 -16.41 17.19
C GLY A 363 -19.77 -16.04 18.16
N LYS A 364 -19.91 -14.75 18.54
CA LYS A 364 -20.97 -14.30 19.47
C LYS A 364 -22.37 -14.24 18.85
N THR A 365 -22.45 -13.93 17.55
CA THR A 365 -23.71 -13.89 16.81
C THR A 365 -24.23 -15.27 16.40
N PHE A 366 -23.39 -16.30 16.41
CA PHE A 366 -23.76 -17.66 16.03
C PHE A 366 -24.79 -18.25 17.00
N ALA A 367 -24.68 -17.94 18.29
CA ALA A 367 -25.69 -18.30 19.29
C ALA A 367 -27.07 -17.73 18.95
N LEU A 368 -27.14 -16.46 18.50
CA LEU A 368 -28.38 -15.83 18.04
C LEU A 368 -28.89 -16.45 16.73
N LEU A 369 -28.00 -16.81 15.81
CA LEU A 369 -28.39 -17.48 14.57
C LEU A 369 -28.97 -18.87 14.81
N ARG A 370 -28.50 -19.57 15.84
CA ARG A 370 -29.03 -20.89 16.25
C ARG A 370 -30.44 -20.80 16.85
N SER A 371 -30.82 -19.67 17.43
CA SER A 371 -32.18 -19.44 17.94
C SER A 371 -33.21 -19.08 16.85
N LEU A 372 -32.76 -18.82 15.62
CA LEU A 372 -33.67 -18.55 14.50
C LEU A 372 -34.24 -19.87 13.95
N PRO A 373 -35.47 -19.88 13.42
CA PRO A 373 -36.10 -21.06 12.81
C PRO A 373 -35.50 -21.33 11.40
N ILE A 374 -34.18 -21.42 11.31
CA ILE A 374 -33.44 -21.64 10.06
C ILE A 374 -32.44 -22.77 10.28
N LYS A 375 -32.43 -23.73 9.36
CA LYS A 375 -31.49 -24.86 9.42
C LYS A 375 -30.05 -24.33 9.30
N ILE A 376 -29.15 -24.80 10.16
CA ILE A 376 -27.72 -24.44 10.15
C ILE A 376 -27.08 -24.75 8.78
N SER A 377 -27.52 -25.84 8.13
CA SER A 377 -27.08 -26.20 6.78
C SER A 377 -27.30 -25.07 5.77
N MET A 378 -28.42 -24.32 5.85
CA MET A 378 -28.67 -23.19 4.95
C MET A 378 -27.68 -22.04 5.16
N ILE A 379 -27.23 -21.81 6.41
CA ILE A 379 -26.23 -20.80 6.74
C ILE A 379 -24.87 -21.21 6.17
N MET A 380 -24.50 -22.48 6.36
CA MET A 380 -23.25 -23.03 5.84
C MET A 380 -23.23 -23.03 4.30
N TRP A 381 -24.32 -23.41 3.64
CA TRP A 381 -24.47 -23.33 2.18
C TRP A 381 -24.39 -21.89 1.66
N ALA A 382 -24.99 -20.93 2.37
CA ALA A 382 -24.90 -19.51 1.99
C ALA A 382 -23.45 -19.00 2.07
N LYS A 383 -22.70 -19.37 3.12
CA LYS A 383 -21.28 -19.02 3.27
C LYS A 383 -20.40 -19.72 2.23
N PHE A 384 -20.68 -20.99 1.94
CA PHE A 384 -19.99 -21.77 0.91
C PHE A 384 -20.17 -21.14 -0.47
N LEU A 385 -21.41 -20.89 -0.88
CA LEU A 385 -21.69 -20.27 -2.17
C LEU A 385 -21.02 -18.90 -2.30
N LEU A 386 -21.06 -18.08 -1.24
CA LEU A 386 -20.43 -16.77 -1.30
C LEU A 386 -18.90 -16.83 -1.31
N SER A 387 -18.30 -17.72 -0.51
CA SER A 387 -16.85 -17.98 -0.53
C SER A 387 -16.41 -18.50 -1.89
N LEU A 388 -17.15 -19.44 -2.46
CA LEU A 388 -16.90 -20.00 -3.80
C LEU A 388 -16.98 -18.91 -4.87
N CYS A 389 -18.04 -18.09 -4.88
CA CYS A 389 -18.17 -17.00 -5.84
C CYS A 389 -17.01 -16.01 -5.75
N ILE A 390 -16.63 -15.59 -4.54
CA ILE A 390 -15.50 -14.68 -4.35
C ILE A 390 -14.19 -15.32 -4.83
N ASN A 391 -13.98 -16.59 -4.50
CA ASN A 391 -12.79 -17.33 -4.89
C ASN A 391 -12.70 -17.46 -6.42
N LEU A 392 -13.78 -17.87 -7.09
CA LEU A 392 -13.87 -17.96 -8.54
C LEU A 392 -13.62 -16.61 -9.23
N ILE A 393 -14.16 -15.51 -8.71
CA ILE A 393 -13.90 -14.17 -9.26
C ILE A 393 -12.39 -13.86 -9.21
N ILE A 394 -11.72 -14.17 -8.09
CA ILE A 394 -10.30 -13.91 -7.92
C ILE A 394 -9.46 -14.83 -8.82
N THR A 395 -9.74 -16.14 -8.86
CA THR A 395 -8.98 -17.10 -9.68
C THR A 395 -9.20 -16.87 -11.17
N PHE A 396 -10.40 -16.50 -11.61
CA PHE A 396 -10.63 -16.11 -13.00
C PHE A 396 -9.96 -14.79 -13.36
N ALA A 397 -9.95 -13.80 -12.46
CA ALA A 397 -9.16 -12.59 -12.67
C ALA A 397 -7.66 -12.92 -12.81
N PHE A 398 -7.15 -13.90 -12.05
CA PHE A 398 -5.77 -14.38 -12.19
C PHE A 398 -5.52 -15.00 -13.55
N ILE A 399 -6.40 -15.90 -14.00
CA ILE A 399 -6.27 -16.56 -15.30
C ILE A 399 -6.25 -15.52 -16.42
N ILE A 400 -7.19 -14.59 -16.43
CA ILE A 400 -7.25 -13.50 -17.41
C ILE A 400 -5.94 -12.69 -17.39
N PHE A 401 -5.44 -12.33 -16.20
CA PHE A 401 -4.17 -11.62 -16.06
C PHE A 401 -2.99 -12.43 -16.63
N THR A 402 -2.90 -13.72 -16.31
CA THR A 402 -1.84 -14.60 -16.83
C THR A 402 -1.93 -14.81 -18.33
N LEU A 403 -3.14 -14.85 -18.90
CA LEU A 403 -3.38 -14.96 -20.33
C LEU A 403 -2.80 -13.74 -21.06
N VAL A 404 -3.11 -12.54 -20.57
CA VAL A 404 -2.58 -11.28 -21.13
C VAL A 404 -1.05 -11.25 -21.07
N MET A 405 -0.45 -11.75 -19.99
CA MET A 405 1.00 -11.68 -19.78
C MET A 405 1.80 -12.78 -20.48
N ARG A 406 1.27 -14.01 -20.57
CA ARG A 406 2.02 -15.18 -21.07
C ARG A 406 1.61 -15.67 -22.45
N LYS A 407 0.53 -15.13 -23.04
CA LYS A 407 0.01 -15.56 -24.36
C LYS A 407 -0.16 -17.08 -24.46
N PHE A 408 -0.94 -17.66 -23.55
CA PHE A 408 -1.23 -19.10 -23.55
C PHE A 408 -2.05 -19.53 -24.78
N GLU A 409 -1.84 -20.77 -25.23
CA GLU A 409 -2.68 -21.44 -26.22
C GLU A 409 -4.09 -21.73 -25.67
N LEU A 410 -5.11 -21.68 -26.55
CA LEU A 410 -6.52 -21.79 -26.18
C LEU A 410 -6.89 -23.13 -25.51
N GLU A 411 -6.25 -24.22 -25.91
CA GLU A 411 -6.51 -25.56 -25.33
C GLU A 411 -5.99 -25.67 -23.89
N SER A 412 -4.82 -25.09 -23.62
CA SER A 412 -4.26 -25.01 -22.28
C SER A 412 -5.16 -24.21 -21.33
N LEU A 413 -5.81 -23.15 -21.84
CA LEU A 413 -6.71 -22.31 -21.06
C LEU A 413 -7.93 -23.07 -20.55
N PHE A 414 -8.56 -23.91 -21.38
CA PHE A 414 -9.74 -24.66 -20.96
C PHE A 414 -9.42 -25.62 -19.81
N ASN A 415 -8.30 -26.35 -19.91
CA ASN A 415 -7.82 -27.23 -18.83
C ASN A 415 -7.50 -26.46 -17.54
N VAL A 416 -6.94 -25.26 -17.68
CA VAL A 416 -6.65 -24.38 -16.55
C VAL A 416 -7.93 -23.84 -15.91
N PHE A 417 -8.97 -23.54 -16.69
CA PHE A 417 -10.28 -23.11 -16.19
C PHE A 417 -10.99 -24.21 -15.39
N ILE A 418 -11.01 -25.43 -15.92
CA ILE A 418 -11.60 -26.59 -15.22
C ILE A 418 -10.87 -26.81 -13.89
N PHE A 419 -9.53 -26.86 -13.93
CA PHE A 419 -8.72 -27.02 -12.73
C PHE A 419 -8.99 -25.91 -11.70
N ALA A 420 -9.10 -24.64 -12.15
CA ALA A 420 -9.40 -23.51 -11.27
C ALA A 420 -10.78 -23.62 -10.62
N PHE A 421 -11.77 -24.13 -11.35
CA PHE A 421 -13.11 -24.38 -10.81
C PHE A 421 -13.08 -25.49 -9.75
N GLU A 422 -12.49 -26.65 -10.09
CA GLU A 422 -12.37 -27.80 -9.19
C GLU A 422 -11.64 -27.43 -7.89
N ILE A 423 -10.48 -26.77 -8.00
CA ILE A 423 -9.69 -26.39 -6.83
C ILE A 423 -10.40 -25.31 -6.01
N SER A 424 -11.15 -24.39 -6.63
CA SER A 424 -11.92 -23.37 -5.91
C SER A 424 -13.08 -24.00 -5.14
N VAL A 425 -13.74 -25.01 -5.70
CA VAL A 425 -14.78 -25.79 -5.02
C VAL A 425 -14.18 -26.54 -3.84
N PHE A 426 -13.12 -27.30 -4.08
CA PHE A 426 -12.46 -28.12 -3.06
C PHE A 426 -11.94 -27.28 -1.89
N ILE A 427 -11.19 -26.20 -2.17
CA ILE A 427 -10.63 -25.35 -1.12
C ILE A 427 -11.75 -24.60 -0.37
N SER A 428 -12.79 -24.12 -1.06
CA SER A 428 -13.92 -23.46 -0.40
C SER A 428 -14.70 -24.40 0.53
N ALA A 429 -14.77 -25.69 0.18
CA ALA A 429 -15.38 -26.72 1.03
C ALA A 429 -14.52 -26.93 2.30
N ILE A 430 -13.21 -27.15 2.13
CA ILE A 430 -12.26 -27.29 3.25
C ILE A 430 -12.29 -26.08 4.17
N GLY A 431 -12.28 -24.87 3.61
CA GLY A 431 -12.28 -23.62 4.37
C GLY A 431 -13.52 -23.43 5.26
N LEU A 432 -14.58 -24.19 5.02
CA LEU A 432 -15.80 -24.16 5.82
C LEU A 432 -16.06 -25.46 6.61
N GLY A 433 -15.15 -26.45 6.50
CA GLY A 433 -15.26 -27.73 7.19
C GLY A 433 -16.32 -28.66 6.62
N PHE A 434 -16.57 -28.58 5.29
CA PHE A 434 -17.42 -29.54 4.56
C PHE A 434 -16.65 -30.78 4.12
#